data_AF-A0A8W8JFE8-F1
#
_entry.id   AF-A0A8W8JFE8-F1
#
_cell.length_a   1.000
_cell.length_b   1.000
_cell.length_c   1.000
_cell.angle_alpha   90.00
_cell.angle_beta   90.00
_cell.angle_gamma   90.00
#
_symmetry.space_group_name_H-M   'P 1'
#
loop_
_entity.id
_entity.type
_entity.pdbx_description
1 polymer ?
#
loop_
_entity_poly.entity_id
_entity_poly.type
_entity_poly.pdbx_seq_one_letter_code
_entity_poly.pdbx_strand_id
1 'polypeptide(L)' 'LRATGGNRTKTPGPGAQSALRALARSGMKIGRIEDVTPIPSDSTRRKGGRRGRRL' A
#
# COMPACT_ATOMS: atom_id res chain seq x y z
N LEU A 1 0.77 -7.98 -2.24
CA LEU A 1 0.39 -6.55 -2.35
C LEU A 1 1.12 -5.78 -1.27
N ARG A 2 1.57 -4.56 -1.56
CA ARG A 2 2.31 -3.75 -0.58
C ARG A 2 2.08 -2.26 -0.83
N ALA A 3 1.59 -1.56 0.19
CA ALA A 3 1.64 -0.10 0.25
C ALA A 3 2.96 0.38 0.87
N THR A 4 3.18 1.69 0.87
CA THR A 4 4.39 2.26 1.45
C THR A 4 4.55 1.93 2.94
N GLY A 5 3.44 1.92 3.69
CA GLY A 5 3.38 1.46 5.09
C GLY A 5 4.16 2.34 6.07
N GLY A 6 4.38 1.82 7.29
CA GLY A 6 5.11 2.51 8.35
C GLY A 6 4.44 3.83 8.77
N ASN A 7 5.20 4.93 8.77
CA ASN A 7 4.67 6.27 9.04
C ASN A 7 3.98 6.94 7.84
N ARG A 8 3.90 6.24 6.69
CA ARG A 8 3.23 6.71 5.47
C ARG A 8 1.89 6.00 5.27
N THR A 9 1.36 6.06 4.04
CA THR A 9 0.08 5.46 3.64
C THR A 9 0.14 3.94 3.70
N LYS A 10 -0.82 3.32 4.40
CA LYS A 10 -0.98 1.86 4.47
C LYS A 10 -1.88 1.32 3.36
N THR A 11 -2.61 2.18 2.67
CA THR A 11 -3.46 1.80 1.54
C THR A 11 -2.61 1.69 0.28
N PRO A 12 -2.61 0.54 -0.42
CA PRO A 12 -1.99 0.42 -1.73
C PRO A 12 -2.64 1.42 -2.71
N GLY A 13 -1.84 1.96 -3.63
CA GLY A 13 -2.34 2.90 -4.63
C GLY A 13 -3.32 2.25 -5.62
N PRO A 14 -4.11 3.06 -6.37
CA PRO A 14 -5.13 2.56 -7.29
C PRO A 14 -4.55 1.63 -8.38
N GLY A 15 -3.28 1.81 -8.75
CA GLY A 15 -2.59 0.95 -9.72
C GLY A 15 -2.36 -0.50 -9.25
N ALA A 16 -2.45 -0.77 -7.94
CA ALA A 16 -2.24 -2.12 -7.41
C ALA A 16 -3.25 -3.13 -7.98
N GLN A 17 -4.54 -2.75 -8.00
CA GLN A 17 -5.58 -3.63 -8.52
C GLN A 17 -5.54 -3.73 -10.04
N SER A 18 -5.18 -2.65 -10.73
CA SER A 18 -5.01 -2.64 -12.19
C SER A 18 -3.90 -3.59 -12.63
N ALA A 19 -2.75 -3.57 -11.96
CA ALA A 19 -1.64 -4.48 -12.25
C ALA A 19 -2.02 -5.95 -12.01
N LEU A 20 -2.71 -6.25 -10.91
CA LEU A 20 -3.18 -7.60 -10.61
C LEU A 20 -4.15 -8.12 -11.69
N ARG A 21 -5.10 -7.27 -12.12
CA ARG A 21 -6.02 -7.60 -13.23
C ARG A 21 -5.28 -7.82 -14.55
N ALA A 22 -4.23 -7.06 -14.83
CA ALA A 22 -3.44 -7.22 -16.05
C ALA A 22 -2.75 -8.59 -16.09
N LEU A 23 -2.16 -9.03 -14.98
CA LEU A 23 -1.54 -10.37 -14.86
C LEU A 23 -2.56 -11.50 -15.03
N ALA A 24 -3.73 -11.37 -14.42
CA ALA A 24 -4.81 -12.34 -14.61
C ALA A 24 -5.26 -12.42 -16.09
N ARG A 25 -5.38 -11.27 -16.75
CA ARG A 25 -5.75 -11.18 -18.18
C ARG A 25 -4.68 -11.71 -19.12
N SER A 26 -3.40 -11.64 -18.74
CA SER A 26 -2.31 -12.22 -19.53
C SER A 26 -2.22 -13.75 -19.41
N GLY A 27 -3.17 -14.39 -18.74
CA GLY A 27 -3.23 -15.85 -18.59
C GLY A 27 -2.37 -16.42 -17.45
N MET A 28 -1.79 -15.56 -16.59
CA MET A 28 -1.05 -16.02 -15.42
C MET A 28 -2.03 -16.47 -14.33
N LYS A 29 -1.87 -17.71 -13.85
CA LYS A 29 -2.64 -18.22 -12.70
C LYS A 29 -2.11 -17.61 -11.41
N ILE A 30 -2.93 -16.79 -10.77
CA ILE A 30 -2.59 -16.18 -9.47
C ILE A 30 -2.95 -17.18 -8.37
N GLY A 31 -1.96 -17.54 -7.54
CA GLY A 31 -2.14 -18.47 -6.43
C GLY A 31 -2.72 -17.79 -5.19
N ARG A 32 -1.86 -17.20 -4.36
CA ARG A 32 -2.27 -16.47 -3.15
C ARG A 32 -2.00 -14.98 -3.31
N ILE A 33 -2.91 -14.17 -2.76
CA ILE A 33 -2.75 -12.73 -2.69
C ILE A 33 -2.69 -12.36 -1.21
N GLU A 34 -1.57 -11.77 -0.80
CA GLU A 34 -1.37 -11.35 0.58
C GLU A 34 -1.03 -9.86 0.61
N ASP A 35 -1.57 -9.13 1.59
CA ASP A 35 -1.13 -7.76 1.88
C ASP A 35 -0.02 -7.81 2.93
N VAL A 36 1.18 -7.42 2.50
CA VAL A 36 2.39 -7.38 3.32
C VAL A 36 2.81 -5.94 3.62
N THR A 37 1.85 -5.02 3.59
CA THR A 37 2.08 -3.63 4.00
C THR A 37 2.56 -3.60 5.46
N PRO A 38 3.73 -3.00 5.75
CA PRO A 38 4.23 -2.98 7.12
C PRO A 38 3.35 -2.06 8.00
N ILE A 39 2.71 -2.67 8.99
CA ILE A 39 1.98 -2.00 10.07
C ILE A 39 2.87 -2.10 11.31
N PRO A 40 3.44 -0.99 11.80
CA PRO A 40 4.35 -1.04 12.92
C PRO A 40 3.55 -1.09 14.24
N SER A 41 4.06 -1.78 15.25
CA SER A 41 3.42 -1.88 16.58
C SER A 41 3.29 -0.51 17.27
N ASP A 42 4.29 0.35 17.06
CA ASP A 42 4.26 1.78 17.36
C ASP A 42 4.85 2.55 16.16
N SER A 43 4.57 3.86 16.02
CA SER A 43 4.93 4.62 14.83
C SER A 43 5.87 5.80 15.10
N THR A 44 6.81 6.02 14.19
CA THR A 44 7.60 7.25 14.16
C THR A 44 6.76 8.43 13.65
N ARG A 45 7.17 9.66 14.00
CA ARG A 45 6.45 10.89 13.65
C ARG A 45 6.21 10.99 12.13
N ARG A 46 4.96 11.23 11.71
CA ARG A 46 4.60 11.47 10.31
C ARG A 46 5.05 12.86 9.83
N LYS A 47 5.22 13.03 8.51
CA LYS A 47 5.45 14.34 7.88
C LYS A 47 4.24 15.26 8.09
N GLY A 48 4.48 16.57 8.23
CA GLY A 48 3.42 17.60 8.40
C GLY A 48 3.31 18.19 9.82
N GLY A 49 4.12 17.72 10.78
CA GLY A 49 4.12 18.24 12.14
C GLY A 49 2.77 18.06 12.84
N ARG A 50 2.50 18.87 13.88
CA ARG A 50 1.26 18.75 14.69
C ARG A 50 -0.01 19.10 13.91
N ARG A 51 0.09 20.03 12.96
CA ARG A 51 -1.05 20.59 12.21
C ARG A 51 -1.29 19.92 10.86
N GLY A 52 -0.42 19.02 10.43
CA GLY A 52 -0.53 18.32 9.15
C GLY A 52 -0.27 19.21 7.94
N ARG A 53 -0.53 18.65 6.75
CA ARG A 53 -0.48 19.37 5.48
C ARG A 53 -1.69 20.31 5.39
N ARG A 54 -1.46 21.59 5.12
CA ARG A 54 -2.51 22.58 4.84
C ARG A 54 -2.52 22.81 3.33
N LEU A 55 -3.67 22.58 2.71
CA LEU A 55 -3.97 22.79 1.29
C LEU A 55 -5.09 23.80 1.19
#